data_AF-A0A645EUK2-F1
#
_entry.id   AF-A0A645EUK2-F1
#
_cell.length_a   1.000
_cell.length_b   1.000
_cell.length_c   1.000
_cell.angle_alpha   90.00
_cell.angle_beta   90.00
_cell.angle_gamma   90.00
#
_symmetry.space_group_name_H-M   'P 1'
#
loop_
_entity.id
_entity.type
_entity.pdbx_description
1 polymer ?
#
loop_
_entity_poly.entity_id
_entity_poly.type
_entity_poly.pdbx_seq_one_letter_code
_entity_poly.pdbx_strand_id
1 'polypeptide(L)'
;MPFRLAVFRINAADEVYNRFPALSRWYLGGHSLGGAMASSYVKGNEDKLNGLILLGAYPVNDSPIPTLCIYGSEDVMLDRTKLAGVTNQLEIAGGNHAQFGDYGIQEGDGAASISRDDQQKQAAEAILAFLTRS
;
A
#
# COMPACT_ATOMS: atom_id res chain seq x y z
N MET A 1 4.02 21.85 4.64
CA MET A 1 4.43 20.48 4.98
C MET A 1 5.63 20.52 5.92
N PRO A 2 5.47 20.53 7.25
CA PRO A 2 6.58 20.17 8.12
C PRO A 2 6.78 18.64 8.05
N PHE A 3 8.00 18.21 7.71
CA PHE A 3 8.52 16.83 7.84
C PHE A 3 7.97 15.68 6.96
N ARG A 4 7.01 15.89 6.05
CA ARG A 4 6.55 14.84 5.09
C ARG A 4 6.08 13.51 5.75
N LEU A 5 5.62 13.52 7.00
CA LEU A 5 5.06 12.33 7.65
C LEU A 5 3.53 12.28 7.50
N ALA A 6 3.01 11.17 6.95
CA ALA A 6 1.58 10.92 6.74
C ALA A 6 0.75 10.89 8.05
N VAL A 7 1.41 10.66 9.18
CA VAL A 7 0.80 10.55 10.52
C VAL A 7 0.04 11.82 10.94
N PHE A 8 0.42 13.00 10.43
CA PHE A 8 -0.17 14.28 10.86
C PHE A 8 -1.42 14.72 10.08
N ARG A 9 -1.81 14.04 8.99
CA ARG A 9 -3.04 14.37 8.22
C ARG A 9 -3.73 13.14 7.66
N ILE A 10 -4.27 12.30 8.53
CA ILE A 10 -5.06 11.11 8.14
C ILE A 10 -6.20 11.48 7.18
N ASN A 11 -6.84 12.63 7.38
CA ASN A 11 -7.97 13.11 6.56
C ASN A 11 -7.57 13.93 5.33
N ALA A 12 -6.30 13.91 4.90
CA ALA A 12 -5.87 14.67 3.72
C ALA A 12 -6.61 14.27 2.43
N ALA A 13 -7.12 13.03 2.36
CA ALA A 13 -7.85 12.53 1.21
C ALA A 13 -9.20 13.23 0.99
N ASP A 14 -9.88 13.70 2.05
CA ASP A 14 -11.19 14.36 1.94
C ASP A 14 -11.13 15.67 1.13
N GLU A 15 -10.02 16.40 1.23
CA GLU A 15 -9.80 17.64 0.47
C GLU A 15 -9.70 17.38 -1.04
N VAL A 16 -9.29 16.18 -1.44
CA VAL A 16 -9.07 15.82 -2.84
C VAL A 16 -10.39 15.44 -3.51
N TYR A 17 -11.26 14.67 -2.83
CA TYR A 17 -12.54 14.24 -3.40
C TYR A 17 -13.41 15.43 -3.84
N ASN A 18 -13.51 16.45 -2.98
CA ASN A 18 -14.30 17.65 -3.27
C ASN A 18 -13.75 18.47 -4.44
N ARG A 19 -12.46 18.35 -4.75
CA ARG A 19 -11.83 19.06 -5.87
C ARG A 19 -12.03 18.38 -7.22
N PHE A 20 -12.38 17.09 -7.23
CA PHE A 20 -12.55 16.29 -8.44
C PHE A 20 -13.90 15.54 -8.44
N PRO A 21 -15.04 16.25 -8.42
CA PRO A 21 -16.36 15.62 -8.30
C PRO A 21 -16.76 14.75 -9.50
N ALA A 22 -16.06 14.88 -10.64
CA ALA A 22 -16.28 14.05 -11.82
C ALA A 22 -15.69 12.63 -11.69
N LEU A 23 -14.80 12.40 -10.72
CA LEU A 23 -14.19 11.10 -10.48
C LEU A 23 -15.05 10.28 -9.52
N SER A 24 -15.50 9.11 -9.97
CA SER A 24 -16.33 8.18 -9.21
C SER A 24 -15.56 7.01 -8.61
N ARG A 25 -14.28 6.84 -8.99
CA ARG A 25 -13.45 5.72 -8.55
C ARG A 25 -12.20 6.21 -7.83
N TRP A 26 -12.12 5.91 -6.54
CA TRP A 26 -11.02 6.31 -5.67
C TRP A 26 -10.35 5.10 -5.05
N TYR A 27 -9.03 5.12 -5.07
CA TYR A 27 -8.20 4.12 -4.42
C TYR A 27 -7.25 4.85 -3.50
N LEU A 28 -7.03 4.29 -2.32
CA LEU A 28 -6.03 4.78 -1.39
C LEU A 28 -4.92 3.76 -1.30
N GLY A 29 -3.68 4.23 -1.19
CA GLY A 29 -2.57 3.33 -0.98
C GLY A 29 -1.42 3.95 -0.23
N GLY A 30 -0.54 3.10 0.27
CA GLY A 30 0.61 3.53 1.03
C GLY A 30 1.61 2.41 1.23
N HIS A 31 2.86 2.82 1.47
CA HIS A 31 3.97 1.94 1.80
C HIS A 31 4.26 1.98 3.29
N SER A 32 4.55 0.82 3.89
CA SER A 32 4.97 0.68 5.31
C SER A 32 4.06 1.49 6.26
N LEU A 33 4.61 2.46 7.01
CA LEU A 33 3.84 3.37 7.87
C LEU A 33 2.74 4.13 7.11
N GLY A 34 3.00 4.57 5.88
CA GLY A 34 1.98 5.17 5.01
C GLY A 34 0.86 4.20 4.67
N GLY A 35 1.17 2.91 4.52
CA GLY A 35 0.18 1.84 4.34
C GLY A 35 -0.67 1.62 5.58
N ALA A 36 -0.07 1.63 6.77
CA ALA A 36 -0.80 1.59 8.03
C ALA A 36 -1.75 2.79 8.18
N MET A 37 -1.30 3.99 7.79
CA MET A 37 -2.16 5.17 7.79
C MET A 37 -3.30 5.09 6.78
N ALA A 38 -3.02 4.59 5.57
CA ALA A 38 -4.04 4.37 4.55
C ALA A 38 -5.11 3.38 5.04
N SER A 39 -4.68 2.27 5.63
CA SER A 39 -5.61 1.28 6.21
C SER A 39 -6.44 1.86 7.36
N SER A 40 -5.82 2.67 8.23
CA SER A 40 -6.55 3.35 9.31
C SER A 40 -7.60 4.35 8.80
N TYR A 41 -7.34 5.03 7.69
CA TYR A 41 -8.27 6.00 7.10
C TYR A 41 -9.50 5.32 6.50
N VAL A 42 -9.33 4.12 5.94
CA VAL A 42 -10.41 3.34 5.34
C VAL A 42 -11.56 3.11 6.32
N LYS A 43 -11.26 2.86 7.60
CA LYS A 43 -12.27 2.65 8.62
C LYS A 43 -13.12 3.91 8.81
N GLY A 44 -14.41 3.84 8.46
CA GLY A 44 -15.34 4.96 8.48
C GLY A 44 -15.36 5.82 7.20
N ASN A 45 -14.63 5.42 6.16
CA ASN A 45 -14.65 6.05 4.82
C ASN A 45 -14.79 5.00 3.71
N GLU A 46 -15.33 3.82 4.02
CA GLU A 46 -15.47 2.70 3.09
C GLU A 46 -16.36 3.06 1.89
N ASP A 47 -17.34 3.95 2.09
CA ASP A 47 -18.27 4.43 1.08
C ASP A 47 -17.61 5.35 0.03
N LYS A 48 -16.45 5.94 0.37
CA LYS A 48 -15.70 6.84 -0.52
C LYS A 48 -14.64 6.12 -1.36
N LEU A 49 -14.33 4.86 -1.05
CA LEU A 49 -13.18 4.15 -1.58
C LEU A 49 -13.59 2.86 -2.31
N ASN A 50 -13.02 2.64 -3.48
CA ASN A 50 -13.20 1.42 -4.27
C ASN A 50 -12.13 0.37 -3.97
N GLY A 51 -11.05 0.74 -3.30
CA GLY A 51 -10.08 -0.23 -2.80
C GLY A 51 -8.88 0.39 -2.09
N LEU A 52 -8.15 -0.47 -1.39
CA LEU A 52 -6.92 -0.16 -0.64
C LEU A 52 -5.73 -0.91 -1.24
N ILE A 53 -4.59 -0.22 -1.38
CA ILE A 53 -3.34 -0.78 -1.91
C ILE A 53 -2.24 -0.62 -0.86
N LEU A 54 -1.67 -1.73 -0.38
CA LEU A 54 -0.66 -1.77 0.66
C LEU A 54 0.65 -2.34 0.11
N LEU A 55 1.73 -1.58 0.24
CA LEU A 55 3.07 -1.98 -0.21
C LEU A 55 3.97 -2.21 1.01
N GLY A 56 4.46 -3.43 1.21
CA GLY A 56 5.20 -3.78 2.44
C GLY A 56 4.40 -3.45 3.70
N ALA A 57 3.08 -3.62 3.67
CA ALA A 57 2.17 -3.29 4.76
C ALA A 57 0.98 -4.27 4.79
N TYR A 58 0.27 -4.27 5.92
CA TYR A 58 -0.92 -5.09 6.14
C TYR A 58 -2.08 -4.22 6.66
N PRO A 59 -3.33 -4.65 6.50
CA PRO A 59 -4.48 -3.95 7.07
C PRO A 59 -4.37 -3.88 8.59
N VAL A 60 -4.60 -2.70 9.17
CA VAL A 60 -4.61 -2.49 10.64
C VAL A 60 -6.02 -2.56 11.22
N ASN A 61 -7.04 -2.64 10.37
CA ASN A 61 -8.43 -2.81 10.72
C ASN A 61 -9.16 -3.65 9.68
N ASP A 62 -10.19 -4.36 10.13
CA ASP A 62 -11.12 -5.03 9.22
C ASP A 62 -11.93 -4.00 8.43
N SER A 63 -12.04 -4.23 7.13
CA SER A 63 -12.87 -3.43 6.24
C SER A 63 -13.35 -4.30 5.08
N PRO A 64 -14.61 -4.14 4.62
CA PRO A 64 -15.13 -4.90 3.49
C PRO A 64 -14.56 -4.42 2.14
N ILE A 65 -13.82 -3.32 2.08
CA ILE A 65 -13.31 -2.82 0.80
C ILE A 65 -12.28 -3.78 0.20
N PRO A 66 -12.26 -3.94 -1.14
CA PRO A 66 -11.21 -4.70 -1.80
C PRO A 66 -9.84 -4.18 -1.40
N THR A 67 -8.98 -5.06 -0.90
CA THR A 67 -7.62 -4.71 -0.48
C THR A 67 -6.61 -5.56 -1.23
N LEU A 68 -5.58 -4.92 -1.77
CA LEU A 68 -4.41 -5.52 -2.38
C LEU A 68 -3.19 -5.30 -1.49
N CYS A 69 -2.55 -6.38 -1.05
CA CYS A 69 -1.25 -6.32 -0.37
C CYS A 69 -0.15 -6.82 -1.31
N ILE A 70 0.92 -6.04 -1.47
CA ILE A 70 2.12 -6.43 -2.21
C ILE A 70 3.31 -6.36 -1.26
N TYR A 71 4.12 -7.40 -1.23
CA TYR A 71 5.29 -7.48 -0.35
C TYR A 71 6.41 -8.29 -1.00
N GLY A 72 7.63 -8.16 -0.50
CA GLY A 72 8.79 -8.91 -0.99
C GLY A 72 9.05 -10.20 -0.20
N SER A 73 9.61 -11.23 -0.84
CA SER A 73 10.01 -12.47 -0.15
C SER A 73 11.16 -12.25 0.83
N GLU A 74 11.97 -11.21 0.64
CA GLU A 74 13.08 -10.80 1.51
C GLU A 74 12.68 -9.66 2.45
N ASP A 75 11.40 -9.30 2.51
CA ASP A 75 10.89 -8.36 3.51
C ASP A 75 10.84 -9.04 4.88
N VAL A 76 11.76 -8.62 5.76
CA VAL A 76 11.89 -9.09 7.14
C VAL A 76 11.19 -8.19 8.15
N MET A 77 10.71 -7.01 7.72
CA MET A 77 9.97 -6.08 8.58
C MET A 77 8.47 -6.38 8.61
N LEU A 78 7.94 -7.01 7.56
CA LEU A 78 6.53 -7.34 7.45
C LEU A 78 6.15 -8.59 8.25
N ASP A 79 5.23 -8.44 9.19
CA ASP A 79 4.57 -9.56 9.86
C ASP A 79 3.53 -10.21 8.93
N ARG A 80 3.95 -11.26 8.21
CA ARG A 80 3.11 -11.98 7.24
C ARG A 80 1.93 -12.71 7.87
N THR A 81 1.96 -12.97 9.19
CA THR A 81 0.82 -13.62 9.85
C THR A 81 -0.44 -12.77 9.79
N LYS A 82 -0.28 -11.44 9.72
CA LYS A 82 -1.37 -10.47 9.59
C LYS A 82 -1.98 -10.41 8.18
N LEU A 83 -1.42 -11.15 7.23
CA LEU A 83 -1.95 -11.24 5.87
C LEU A 83 -2.89 -12.44 5.68
N ALA A 84 -3.02 -13.35 6.66
CA ALA A 84 -3.76 -14.61 6.49
C ALA A 84 -5.23 -14.46 6.06
N GLY A 85 -5.85 -13.28 6.25
CA GLY A 85 -7.22 -12.97 5.83
C GLY A 85 -7.35 -12.12 4.55
N VAL A 86 -6.25 -11.67 3.95
CA VAL A 86 -6.30 -10.79 2.78
C VAL A 86 -6.46 -11.61 1.50
N THR A 87 -7.50 -11.35 0.71
CA THR A 87 -7.76 -12.13 -0.52
C THR A 87 -6.78 -11.81 -1.65
N ASN A 88 -6.48 -10.53 -1.90
CA ASN A 88 -5.57 -10.14 -2.98
C ASN A 88 -4.19 -9.88 -2.41
N GLN A 89 -3.28 -10.81 -2.63
CA GLN A 89 -1.90 -10.71 -2.19
C GLN A 89 -0.95 -11.02 -3.34
N LEU A 90 0.18 -10.32 -3.37
CA LEU A 90 1.31 -10.64 -4.22
C LEU A 90 2.59 -10.64 -3.38
N GLU A 91 3.25 -11.79 -3.31
CA GLU A 91 4.65 -11.87 -2.87
C GLU A 91 5.55 -11.72 -4.11
N ILE A 92 6.45 -10.74 -4.08
CA ILE A 92 7.48 -10.50 -5.10
C ILE A 92 8.73 -11.27 -4.67
N ALA A 93 9.03 -12.35 -5.39
CA ALA A 93 10.23 -13.14 -5.17
C ALA A 93 11.49 -12.29 -5.33
N GLY A 94 12.36 -12.32 -4.32
CA GLY A 94 13.60 -11.56 -4.24
C GLY A 94 13.44 -10.09 -3.87
N GLY A 95 12.21 -9.58 -3.76
CA GLY A 95 11.95 -8.21 -3.35
C GLY A 95 12.12 -8.01 -1.84
N ASN A 96 12.38 -6.77 -1.41
CA ASN A 96 12.50 -6.41 0.01
C ASN A 96 11.58 -5.23 0.41
N HIS A 97 11.67 -4.80 1.66
CA HIS A 97 10.83 -3.72 2.19
C HIS A 97 11.14 -2.34 1.55
N ALA A 98 12.43 -2.05 1.36
CA ALA A 98 12.93 -0.74 0.91
C ALA A 98 12.59 -0.40 -0.54
N GLN A 99 12.56 -1.40 -1.42
CA GLN A 99 12.51 -1.18 -2.86
C GLN A 99 11.16 -0.65 -3.39
N PHE A 100 10.12 -0.63 -2.55
CA PHE A 100 8.86 0.08 -2.86
C PHE A 100 9.01 1.61 -2.86
N GLY A 101 10.00 2.15 -2.14
CA GLY A 101 10.35 3.58 -2.19
C GLY A 101 11.65 3.83 -2.96
N ASP A 102 12.06 5.09 -3.02
CA ASP A 102 13.34 5.52 -3.60
C ASP A 102 14.17 6.31 -2.59
N TYR A 103 14.47 5.66 -1.46
CA TYR A 103 15.23 6.23 -0.34
C TYR A 103 16.51 5.45 -0.02
N GLY A 104 16.93 4.55 -0.92
CA GLY A 104 18.14 3.73 -0.76
C GLY A 104 17.94 2.45 0.05
N ILE A 105 19.05 1.85 0.48
CA ILE A 105 19.08 0.67 1.35
C ILE A 105 18.94 1.16 2.80
N GLN A 106 18.04 0.55 3.56
CA GLN A 106 17.95 0.79 5.00
C GLN A 106 18.39 -0.45 5.77
N GLU A 107 19.04 -0.23 6.90
CA GLU A 107 19.41 -1.30 7.81
C GLU A 107 18.14 -1.96 8.36
N GLY A 108 18.05 -3.30 8.25
CA GLY A 108 16.91 -4.07 8.75
C GLY A 108 15.78 -4.35 7.75
N ASP A 109 15.81 -3.81 6.52
CA ASP A 109 14.76 -4.03 5.50
C ASP A 109 14.86 -5.38 4.76
N GLY A 110 15.92 -6.14 5.04
CA GLY A 110 16.32 -7.31 4.24
C GLY A 110 17.08 -6.90 2.98
N ALA A 111 17.89 -7.82 2.44
CA ALA A 111 18.63 -7.61 1.21
C ALA A 111 17.87 -8.19 0.03
N ALA A 112 17.42 -7.33 -0.89
CA ALA A 112 16.79 -7.78 -2.12
C ALA A 112 17.79 -8.55 -3.01
N SER A 113 17.29 -9.57 -3.71
CA SER A 113 18.02 -10.31 -4.74
C SER A 113 17.64 -9.90 -6.18
N ILE A 114 16.65 -9.01 -6.32
CA ILE A 114 16.27 -8.38 -7.59
C ILE A 114 16.54 -6.86 -7.57
N SER A 115 16.49 -6.24 -8.75
CA SER A 115 16.63 -4.80 -8.87
C SER A 115 15.37 -4.06 -8.37
N ARG A 116 15.55 -2.81 -7.93
CA ARG A 116 14.45 -1.92 -7.56
C ARG A 116 13.44 -1.78 -8.70
N ASP A 117 13.94 -1.61 -9.92
CA ASP A 117 13.11 -1.44 -11.11
C ASP A 117 12.25 -2.68 -11.36
N ASP A 118 12.80 -3.89 -11.18
CA ASP A 118 12.05 -5.14 -11.33
C ASP A 118 10.98 -5.29 -10.26
N GLN A 119 11.28 -4.94 -9.00
CA GLN A 119 10.28 -4.96 -7.92
C GLN A 119 9.17 -3.95 -8.18
N GLN A 120 9.51 -2.71 -8.53
CA GLN A 120 8.54 -1.64 -8.78
C GLN A 120 7.68 -1.93 -10.01
N LYS A 121 8.26 -2.53 -11.06
CA LYS A 121 7.53 -2.96 -12.24
C LYS A 121 6.46 -4.00 -11.89
N GLN A 122 6.83 -5.05 -11.15
CA GLN A 122 5.88 -6.08 -10.71
C GLN A 122 4.78 -5.49 -9.81
N ALA A 123 5.14 -4.58 -8.90
CA ALA A 123 4.17 -3.90 -8.06
C ALA A 123 3.20 -3.03 -8.90
N ALA A 124 3.70 -2.28 -9.88
CA ALA A 124 2.90 -1.46 -10.76
C ALA A 124 1.94 -2.28 -11.64
N GLU A 125 2.41 -3.41 -12.16
CA GLU A 125 1.58 -4.34 -12.95
C GLU A 125 0.43 -4.92 -12.09
N ALA A 126 0.71 -5.31 -10.85
CA ALA A 126 -0.29 -5.81 -9.92
C ALA A 126 -1.31 -4.73 -9.52
N ILE A 127 -0.85 -3.50 -9.27
CA ILE A 127 -1.73 -2.35 -9.01
C ILE A 127 -2.63 -2.11 -10.21
N LEU A 128 -2.07 -2.04 -11.43
CA LEU A 128 -2.86 -1.80 -12.63
C LEU A 128 -3.94 -2.86 -12.81
N ALA A 129 -3.58 -4.14 -12.67
CA ALA A 129 -4.52 -5.25 -12.76
C ALA A 129 -5.65 -5.13 -11.72
N PHE A 130 -5.33 -4.71 -10.49
CA PHE A 130 -6.30 -4.47 -9.42
C PHE A 130 -7.25 -3.30 -9.71
N LEU A 131 -6.72 -2.20 -10.26
CA LEU A 131 -7.51 -1.03 -10.65
C LEU A 131 -8.48 -1.34 -11.80
N THR A 132 -8.14 -2.28 -12.68
CA THR A 132 -8.95 -2.62 -13.86
C THR A 132 -9.96 -3.75 -13.63
N ARG A 133 -10.03 -4.36 -12.45
CA ARG A 133 -11.05 -5.37 -12.14
C ARG A 133 -12.44 -4.72 -12.08
N SER A 134 -13.35 -5.24 -12.89
CA SER A 134 -14.77 -4.86 -13.00
C SER A 134 -15.62 -5.45 -11.89
#